data_AF-A8QN49-F1
#
_entry.id   AF-A8QN49-F1
#
_cell.length_a   1.000
_cell.length_b   1.000
_cell.length_c   1.000
_cell.angle_alpha   90.00
_cell.angle_beta   90.00
_cell.angle_gamma   90.00
#
_symmetry.space_group_name_H-M   'P 1'
#
loop_
_entity.id
_entity.type
_entity.pdbx_description
1 polymer ?
#
loop_
_entity_poly.entity_id
_entity_poly.type
_entity_poly.pdbx_seq_one_letter_code
_entity_poly.pdbx_strand_id
1 'polypeptide(L)'
;MWNGVVVAYIVVALCYFPVALIGCYVFGNSVEDNILISLEKPTWLIVAANLFVVIHVIGSYQIYAMPVFDMIESVLVKKLHFRPTITLRFISRNIYVAFTMFVAITFPFFGGLLGFFGGFAFAPTTYFLPCI
;
A
#
# COMPACT_ATOMS: atom_id res chain seq x y z
N MET A 1 -9.50 -24.58 4.90
CA MET A 1 -9.12 -23.14 4.98
C MET A 1 -7.91 -22.91 5.88
N TRP A 2 -7.85 -23.50 7.08
CA TRP A 2 -6.74 -23.30 8.03
C TRP A 2 -5.34 -23.65 7.50
N ASN A 3 -5.19 -24.81 6.86
CA ASN A 3 -3.89 -25.22 6.28
C ASN A 3 -3.37 -24.22 5.22
N GLY A 4 -4.25 -23.64 4.42
CA GLY A 4 -3.88 -22.63 3.43
C GLY A 4 -3.40 -21.33 4.07
N VAL A 5 -4.06 -20.89 5.15
CA VAL A 5 -3.65 -19.71 5.93
C VAL A 5 -2.28 -19.95 6.57
N VAL A 6 -2.06 -21.12 7.19
CA VAL A 6 -0.77 -21.47 7.80
C VAL A 6 0.35 -21.44 6.76
N VAL A 7 0.15 -22.06 5.59
CA VAL A 7 1.14 -22.05 4.50
C VAL A 7 1.41 -20.62 4.02
N ALA A 8 0.37 -19.79 3.86
CA ALA A 8 0.54 -18.39 3.45
C ALA A 8 1.41 -17.60 4.43
N TYR A 9 1.17 -17.73 5.75
CA TYR A 9 1.98 -17.05 6.77
C TYR A 9 3.43 -17.55 6.81
N ILE A 10 3.67 -18.84 6.58
CA ILE A 10 5.04 -19.38 6.45
C ILE A 10 5.76 -18.74 5.26
N VAL A 11 5.09 -18.65 4.09
CA VAL A 11 5.68 -18.00 2.90
C VAL A 11 5.98 -16.52 3.17
N VAL A 12 5.05 -15.80 3.81
CA VAL A 12 5.28 -14.39 4.20
C VAL A 12 6.50 -14.27 5.10
N ALA A 13 6.61 -15.12 6.13
CA ALA A 13 7.78 -15.11 7.01
C ALA A 13 9.08 -15.38 6.22
N LEU A 14 9.09 -16.37 5.33
CA LEU A 14 10.25 -16.67 4.49
C LEU A 14 10.63 -15.53 3.53
N CYS A 15 9.69 -14.70 3.10
CA CYS A 15 9.99 -13.53 2.27
C CYS A 15 10.51 -12.34 3.11
N TYR A 16 9.96 -12.12 4.32
CA TYR A 16 10.25 -10.94 5.12
C TYR A 16 11.49 -11.10 6.02
N PHE A 17 11.62 -12.23 6.73
CA PHE A 17 12.68 -12.42 7.71
C PHE A 17 14.10 -12.39 7.10
N PRO A 18 14.39 -13.09 5.99
CA PRO A 18 15.73 -13.05 5.40
C PRO A 18 16.12 -11.64 4.94
N VAL A 19 15.18 -10.91 4.33
CA VAL A 19 15.42 -9.53 3.86
C VAL A 19 15.71 -8.61 5.04
N ALA A 20 14.94 -8.71 6.12
CA ALA A 20 15.17 -7.91 7.33
C ALA A 20 16.50 -8.26 8.02
N LEU A 21 16.79 -9.55 8.21
CA LEU A 21 18.01 -10.00 8.90
C LEU A 21 19.28 -9.64 8.11
N ILE A 22 19.30 -9.90 6.80
CA ILE A 22 20.44 -9.57 5.94
C ILE A 22 20.57 -8.06 5.80
N GLY A 23 19.46 -7.34 5.63
CA GLY A 23 19.45 -5.87 5.55
C GLY A 23 20.07 -5.24 6.80
N CYS A 24 19.61 -5.64 8.00
CA CYS A 24 20.18 -5.17 9.25
C CYS A 24 21.66 -5.58 9.42
N TYR A 25 22.06 -6.77 8.98
CA TYR A 25 23.45 -7.21 9.05
C TYR A 25 24.39 -6.39 8.15
N VAL A 26 23.94 -6.06 6.93
CA VAL A 26 24.76 -5.35 5.94
C VAL A 26 24.83 -3.85 6.21
N PHE A 27 23.68 -3.22 6.52
CA PHE A 27 23.59 -1.77 6.65
C PHE A 27 23.63 -1.30 8.11
N GLY A 28 23.43 -2.17 9.09
CA GLY A 28 23.50 -1.81 10.51
C GLY A 28 22.59 -0.63 10.86
N ASN A 29 23.17 0.44 11.41
CA ASN A 29 22.45 1.65 11.81
C ASN A 29 22.16 2.63 10.67
N SER A 30 22.60 2.36 9.44
CA SER A 30 22.33 3.21 8.26
C SER A 30 21.21 2.68 7.37
N VAL A 31 20.33 1.81 7.91
CA VAL A 31 19.13 1.34 7.21
C VAL A 31 18.11 2.46 7.15
N GLU A 32 17.65 2.78 5.95
CA GLU A 32 16.53 3.67 5.69
C GLU A 32 15.22 2.88 5.61
N ASP A 33 14.08 3.56 5.84
CA ASP A 33 12.74 2.96 5.73
C ASP A 33 12.50 2.28 4.38
N ASN A 34 13.06 2.85 3.31
CA ASN A 34 13.15 2.22 2.00
C ASN A 34 14.57 1.73 1.76
N ILE A 35 14.75 0.41 1.84
CA ILE A 35 16.05 -0.25 1.69
C ILE A 35 16.72 0.02 0.32
N LEU A 36 15.95 0.38 -0.72
CA LEU A 36 16.49 0.76 -2.03
C LEU A 36 17.29 2.07 -1.99
N ILE A 37 17.04 2.92 -0.99
CA ILE A 37 17.78 4.17 -0.78
C ILE A 37 19.12 3.88 -0.07
N SER A 38 19.16 2.89 0.82
CA SER A 38 20.40 2.47 1.49
C SER A 38 21.40 1.78 0.56
N LEU A 39 20.96 1.31 -0.61
CA LEU A 39 21.81 0.66 -1.60
C LEU A 39 22.62 1.70 -2.40
N GLU A 40 23.95 1.68 -2.30
CA GLU A 40 24.81 2.61 -3.03
C GLU A 40 25.33 2.05 -4.38
N LYS A 41 25.63 0.74 -4.45
CA LYS A 41 26.22 0.09 -5.64
C LYS A 41 25.76 -1.38 -5.77
N PRO A 42 25.65 -1.93 -6.99
CA PRO A 42 25.80 -1.28 -8.30
C PRO A 42 24.50 -0.61 -8.78
N THR A 43 24.63 0.53 -9.47
CA THR A 43 23.49 1.38 -9.88
C THR A 43 22.48 0.68 -10.79
N TRP A 44 22.93 -0.21 -11.68
CA TRP A 44 22.03 -0.92 -12.61
C TRP A 44 20.98 -1.77 -11.88
N LEU A 45 21.38 -2.39 -10.77
CA LEU A 45 20.50 -3.26 -9.98
C LEU A 45 19.45 -2.44 -9.22
N ILE A 46 19.86 -1.28 -8.69
CA ILE A 46 18.97 -0.33 -8.01
C ILE A 46 17.92 0.20 -8.98
N VAL A 47 18.33 0.56 -10.20
CA VAL A 47 17.39 1.03 -11.24
C VAL A 47 16.42 -0.08 -11.65
N ALA A 48 16.90 -1.31 -11.84
CA ALA A 48 16.05 -2.45 -12.17
C ALA A 48 15.03 -2.75 -11.04
N ALA A 49 15.47 -2.72 -9.78
CA ALA A 49 14.60 -2.92 -8.63
C ALA A 49 13.52 -1.83 -8.53
N ASN A 50 13.90 -0.55 -8.69
CA ASN A 50 12.93 0.55 -8.71
C ASN A 50 11.94 0.42 -9.87
N LEU A 51 12.38 -0.01 -11.06
CA LEU A 51 11.47 -0.25 -12.19
C LEU A 51 10.44 -1.33 -11.87
N PHE A 52 10.85 -2.45 -11.27
CA PHE A 52 9.92 -3.50 -10.84
C PHE A 52 8.92 -3.00 -9.80
N VAL A 53 9.36 -2.21 -8.83
CA VAL A 53 8.47 -1.58 -7.84
C VAL A 53 7.44 -0.69 -8.53
N VAL A 54 7.86 0.16 -9.48
CA VAL A 54 6.95 1.03 -10.24
C VAL A 54 5.90 0.22 -11.00
N ILE A 55 6.33 -0.80 -11.75
CA ILE A 55 5.42 -1.66 -12.53
C ILE A 55 4.41 -2.34 -11.59
N HIS A 56 4.90 -2.91 -10.49
CA HIS A 56 4.05 -3.58 -9.50
C HIS A 56 3.04 -2.63 -8.87
N VAL A 57 3.47 -1.45 -8.40
CA VAL A 57 2.62 -0.47 -7.72
C VAL A 57 1.56 0.11 -8.65
N ILE A 58 1.89 0.37 -9.92
CA ILE A 58 0.90 0.81 -10.92
C ILE A 58 -0.23 -0.23 -11.06
N GLY A 59 0.13 -1.52 -11.19
CA GLY A 59 -0.86 -2.59 -11.29
C GLY A 59 -1.70 -2.73 -10.02
N SER A 60 -1.05 -2.78 -8.86
CA SER A 60 -1.72 -2.88 -7.56
C SER A 60 -2.67 -1.71 -7.32
N TYR A 61 -2.28 -0.48 -7.65
CA TYR A 61 -3.12 0.71 -7.49
C TYR A 61 -4.45 0.58 -8.25
N GLN A 62 -4.43 0.07 -9.49
CA GLN A 62 -5.66 -0.10 -10.27
C GLN A 62 -6.64 -1.07 -9.60
N ILE A 63 -6.13 -2.18 -9.05
CA ILE A 63 -6.95 -3.19 -8.38
C ILE A 63 -7.50 -2.64 -7.06
N TYR A 64 -6.66 -1.99 -6.24
CA TYR A 64 -7.08 -1.43 -4.95
C TYR A 64 -8.03 -0.24 -5.08
N ALA A 65 -7.93 0.55 -6.15
CA ALA A 65 -8.80 1.72 -6.35
C ALA A 65 -10.22 1.34 -6.78
N MET A 66 -10.43 0.20 -7.45
CA MET A 66 -11.76 -0.20 -7.96
C MET A 66 -12.84 -0.27 -6.85
N PRO A 67 -12.65 -0.99 -5.73
CA PRO A 67 -13.65 -1.02 -4.66
C PRO A 67 -13.93 0.35 -4.04
N VAL A 68 -12.91 1.21 -3.97
CA VAL A 68 -13.04 2.56 -3.43
C VAL A 68 -13.88 3.43 -4.36
N PHE A 69 -13.66 3.35 -5.67
CA PHE A 69 -14.49 4.03 -6.65
C PHE A 69 -15.95 3.58 -6.57
N ASP A 70 -16.18 2.27 -6.44
CA ASP A 70 -17.53 1.71 -6.33
C ASP A 70 -18.23 2.14 -5.03
N MET A 71 -17.48 2.25 -3.92
CA MET A 71 -17.99 2.77 -2.65
C MET A 71 -18.37 4.26 -2.76
N ILE A 72 -17.50 5.09 -3.35
CA ILE A 72 -17.77 6.52 -3.57
C ILE A 72 -19.02 6.69 -4.44
N GLU A 73 -19.10 5.99 -5.57
CA GLU A 73 -20.25 6.05 -6.47
C GLU A 73 -21.53 5.59 -5.77
N SER A 74 -21.46 4.51 -4.98
CA SER A 74 -22.60 4.02 -4.18
C SER A 74 -23.11 5.08 -3.20
N VAL A 75 -22.22 5.82 -2.54
CA VAL A 75 -22.60 6.91 -1.63
C VAL A 75 -23.25 8.07 -2.39
N LEU A 76 -22.66 8.47 -3.53
CA LEU A 76 -23.17 9.58 -4.35
C LEU A 76 -24.55 9.27 -4.92
N VAL A 77 -24.79 8.04 -5.38
CA VAL A 77 -26.08 7.65 -5.96
C VAL A 77 -27.12 7.33 -4.89
N LYS A 78 -26.78 6.53 -3.87
CA LYS A 78 -27.77 6.04 -2.90
C LYS A 78 -28.06 7.01 -1.75
N LYS A 79 -27.06 7.75 -1.28
CA LYS A 79 -27.24 8.71 -0.16
C LYS A 79 -27.49 10.13 -0.66
N LEU A 80 -26.76 10.56 -1.69
CA LEU A 80 -26.83 11.94 -2.21
C LEU A 80 -27.78 12.09 -3.42
N HIS A 81 -28.44 11.00 -3.85
CA HIS A 81 -29.45 10.98 -4.92
C HIS A 81 -28.97 11.54 -6.27
N PHE A 82 -27.66 11.48 -6.55
CA PHE A 82 -27.13 11.84 -7.87
C PHE A 82 -27.51 10.80 -8.93
N ARG A 83 -27.69 11.25 -10.17
CA ARG A 83 -27.94 10.36 -11.31
C ARG A 83 -26.66 9.65 -11.73
N PRO A 84 -26.65 8.31 -11.85
CA PRO A 84 -25.50 7.56 -12.32
C PRO A 84 -25.23 7.92 -13.78
N THR A 85 -24.23 8.76 -14.00
CA THR A 85 -23.86 9.29 -15.31
C THR A 85 -22.36 9.10 -15.51
N ILE A 86 -21.93 8.97 -16.77
CA ILE A 86 -20.50 8.83 -17.12
C ILE A 86 -19.69 10.02 -16.60
N THR A 87 -20.28 11.22 -16.61
CA THR A 87 -19.69 12.44 -16.06
C THR A 87 -19.46 12.35 -14.56
N LEU A 88 -20.45 11.86 -13.79
CA LEU A 88 -20.31 11.65 -12.34
C LEU A 88 -19.16 10.69 -12.02
N ARG A 89 -19.08 9.58 -12.75
CA ARG A 89 -18.02 8.57 -12.59
C ARG A 89 -16.65 9.12 -12.98
N PHE A 90 -16.57 9.93 -14.03
CA PHE A 90 -15.31 10.57 -14.43
C PHE A 90 -14.85 11.59 -13.38
N ILE A 91 -15.76 12.44 -12.90
CA ILE A 91 -15.46 13.45 -11.88
C ILE A 91 -15.04 12.79 -10.56
N SER A 92 -15.78 11.80 -10.07
CA SER A 92 -15.48 11.14 -8.79
C SER A 92 -14.11 10.46 -8.80
N ARG A 93 -13.74 9.79 -9.90
CA ARG A 93 -12.44 9.14 -10.06
C ARG A 93 -11.30 10.16 -10.11
N ASN A 94 -11.45 11.24 -10.88
CA ASN A 94 -10.43 12.29 -10.96
C ASN A 94 -10.25 13.01 -9.63
N ILE A 95 -11.33 13.30 -8.91
CA ILE A 95 -11.25 13.90 -7.56
C ILE A 95 -10.49 12.98 -6.61
N TYR A 96 -10.79 11.68 -6.62
CA TYR A 96 -10.07 10.72 -5.79
C TYR A 96 -8.58 10.68 -6.12
N VAL A 97 -8.21 10.59 -7.40
CA VAL A 97 -6.80 10.58 -7.84
C VAL A 97 -6.10 11.89 -7.49
N ALA A 98 -6.76 13.03 -7.69
CA ALA A 98 -6.20 14.33 -7.33
C ALA A 98 -6.00 14.46 -5.81
N PHE A 99 -6.95 13.95 -5.02
CA PHE A 99 -6.85 13.93 -3.56
C PHE A 99 -5.70 13.03 -3.09
N THR A 100 -5.58 11.80 -3.59
CA THR A 100 -4.49 10.90 -3.21
C THR A 100 -3.12 11.44 -3.65
N MET A 101 -3.04 12.08 -4.82
CA MET A 101 -1.85 12.78 -5.28
C MET A 101 -1.48 13.95 -4.35
N PHE A 102 -2.46 14.76 -3.95
CA PHE A 102 -2.24 15.86 -3.01
C PHE A 102 -1.70 15.37 -1.66
N VAL A 103 -2.29 14.30 -1.11
CA VAL A 103 -1.81 13.68 0.13
C VAL A 103 -0.39 13.15 -0.04
N ALA A 104 -0.09 12.47 -1.15
CA ALA A 104 1.24 11.92 -1.43
C ALA A 104 2.33 13.00 -1.51
N ILE A 105 2.03 14.17 -2.08
CA ILE A 105 2.96 15.29 -2.15
C ILE A 105 3.14 15.94 -0.78
N THR A 106 2.08 16.04 0.02
CA THR A 106 2.10 16.72 1.32
C THR A 106 2.86 15.91 2.38
N PHE A 107 2.79 14.58 2.34
CA PHE A 107 3.37 13.69 3.36
C PHE A 107 4.33 12.66 2.75
N PRO A 108 5.57 13.04 2.38
CA PRO A 108 6.52 12.16 1.71
C PRO A 108 7.30 11.23 2.67
N PHE A 109 6.73 10.84 3.82
CA PHE A 109 7.38 9.94 4.78
C PHE A 109 6.76 8.53 4.74
N PHE A 110 7.44 7.61 4.06
CA PHE A 110 6.93 6.24 3.86
C PHE A 110 6.81 5.45 5.18
N GLY A 111 7.87 5.39 5.99
CA GLY A 111 7.86 4.60 7.23
C GLY A 111 6.87 5.13 8.27
N GLY A 112 6.76 6.45 8.42
CA GLY A 112 5.78 7.06 9.33
C GLY A 112 4.33 6.74 8.96
N LEU A 113 3.99 6.77 7.66
CA LEU A 113 2.66 6.40 7.16
C LEU A 113 2.36 4.91 7.40
N LEU A 114 3.32 4.03 7.14
CA LEU A 114 3.17 2.59 7.39
C LEU A 114 2.97 2.28 8.88
N GLY A 115 3.74 2.91 9.76
CA GLY A 115 3.59 2.76 11.21
C GLY A 115 2.24 3.28 11.71
N PHE A 116 1.81 4.44 11.22
CA PHE A 116 0.51 5.02 11.58
C PHE A 116 -0.66 4.12 11.17
N PHE A 117 -0.76 3.74 9.90
CA PHE A 117 -1.85 2.87 9.44
C PHE A 117 -1.74 1.44 10.01
N GLY A 118 -0.51 0.97 10.27
CA GLY A 118 -0.22 -0.21 11.08
C GLY A 118 -0.94 -0.20 12.42
N GLY A 119 -0.68 0.82 13.23
CA GLY A 119 -1.29 0.96 14.56
C GLY A 119 -2.78 1.29 14.51
N PHE A 120 -3.18 2.23 13.66
CA PHE A 120 -4.54 2.76 13.64
C PHE A 120 -5.55 1.85 12.94
N ALA A 121 -5.20 1.27 11.79
CA ALA A 121 -6.14 0.48 10.99
C ALA A 121 -5.97 -1.02 11.25
N PHE A 122 -4.75 -1.54 11.20
CA PHE A 122 -4.53 -2.99 11.32
C PHE A 122 -4.71 -3.51 12.74
N ALA A 123 -4.25 -2.78 13.77
CA ALA A 123 -4.38 -3.27 15.14
C ALA A 123 -5.85 -3.48 15.56
N PRO A 124 -6.78 -2.50 15.36
CA PRO A 124 -8.21 -2.69 15.64
C PRO A 124 -8.84 -3.83 14.84
N THR A 125 -8.56 -3.89 13.54
CA THR A 125 -9.23 -4.83 12.63
C THR A 125 -8.74 -6.27 12.77
N THR A 126 -7.51 -6.47 13.21
CA THR A 126 -6.90 -7.80 13.33
C THR A 126 -6.97 -8.36 14.76
N TYR A 127 -6.84 -7.51 15.78
CA TYR A 127 -6.80 -7.97 17.17
C TYR A 127 -8.08 -7.72 17.95
N PHE A 128 -8.76 -6.59 17.74
CA PHE A 128 -9.90 -6.22 18.58
C PHE A 128 -11.23 -6.65 17.99
N LEU A 129 -11.50 -6.31 16.73
CA LEU A 129 -12.77 -6.64 16.06
C LEU A 129 -13.05 -8.14 15.96
N PRO A 130 -12.08 -9.04 15.70
CA PRO A 130 -12.37 -10.48 15.62
C PRO A 130 -12.68 -11.13 16.98
N CYS A 131 -12.34 -10.46 18.08
CA CYS A 131 -12.58 -10.96 19.43
C CYS A 131 -13.93 -10.54 20.02
N ILE A 132 -14.68 -9.68 19.30
CA ILE A 132 -16.04 -9.22 19.64
C ILE A 132 -17.03 -9.92 18.72
#